data_AF-A0A937WFE5-F1
#
_entry.id   AF-A0A937WFE5-F1
#
_cell.length_a   1.000
_cell.length_b   1.000
_cell.length_c   1.000
_cell.angle_alpha   90.00
_cell.angle_beta   90.00
_cell.angle_gamma   90.00
#
_symmetry.space_group_name_H-M   'P 1'
#
loop_
_entity.id
_entity.type
_entity.pdbx_description
1 polymer ?
#
loop_
_entity_poly.entity_id
_entity_poly.type
_entity_poly.pdbx_seq_one_letter_code
_entity_poly.pdbx_strand_id
1 'polypeptide(L)'
;MIVGLAHICFTVSNLEESIAFYQDKLGLLPAFDFINDKGERFGIYLHVGRRNFIELFKGNPEHFNQKQAYRHFCLEVDDIQSIASELRTRGVDISEIKMGSDNSWQAWLSDPDGNRIELHQYTPKSKQNVSLR
;
A
#
# COMPACT_ATOMS: atom_id res chain seq x y z
N MET A 1 5.08 25.57 -4.24
CA MET A 1 4.81 24.96 -2.91
C MET A 1 4.34 23.53 -3.12
N ILE A 2 4.83 22.59 -2.31
CA ILE A 2 4.36 21.20 -2.28
C ILE A 2 3.34 21.08 -1.15
N VAL A 3 2.17 20.47 -1.41
CA VAL A 3 1.03 20.44 -0.46
C VAL A 3 0.75 19.06 0.15
N GLY A 4 1.44 18.03 -0.32
CA GLY A 4 1.33 16.65 0.16
C GLY A 4 1.81 15.63 -0.87
N LEU A 5 1.87 14.37 -0.46
CA LEU A 5 1.94 13.23 -1.38
C LEU A 5 0.55 13.07 -2.02
N ALA A 6 0.48 12.90 -3.34
CA ALA A 6 -0.78 12.68 -4.05
C ALA A 6 -1.06 11.18 -4.25
N HIS A 7 -0.10 10.47 -4.83
CA HIS A 7 -0.22 9.05 -5.11
C HIS A 7 1.14 8.37 -5.10
N ILE A 8 1.12 7.03 -5.02
CA ILE A 8 2.27 6.17 -5.30
C ILE A 8 1.93 5.27 -6.48
N CYS A 9 2.91 5.12 -7.39
CA CYS A 9 2.75 4.37 -8.63
C CYS A 9 3.47 3.04 -8.58
N PHE A 10 2.78 1.97 -8.94
CA PHE A 10 3.39 0.66 -9.16
C PHE A 10 3.17 0.18 -10.58
N THR A 11 4.26 -0.27 -11.19
CA THR A 11 4.16 -1.18 -12.34
C THR A 11 3.93 -2.58 -11.81
N VAL A 12 2.88 -3.24 -12.30
CA VAL A 12 2.47 -4.57 -11.86
C VAL A 12 2.53 -5.56 -13.02
N SER A 13 2.99 -6.78 -12.75
CA SER A 13 3.11 -7.84 -13.76
C SER A 13 1.75 -8.39 -14.18
N ASN A 14 0.79 -8.44 -13.26
CA ASN A 14 -0.59 -8.86 -13.49
C ASN A 14 -1.59 -7.92 -12.81
N LEU A 15 -2.24 -7.06 -13.60
CA LEU A 15 -3.16 -6.05 -13.09
C LEU A 15 -4.34 -6.63 -12.30
N GLU A 16 -4.91 -7.75 -12.74
CA GLU A 16 -6.08 -8.34 -12.07
C GLU A 16 -5.71 -8.98 -10.73
N GLU A 17 -4.53 -9.60 -10.63
CA GLU A 17 -4.02 -10.11 -9.35
C GLU A 17 -3.73 -8.98 -8.36
N SER A 18 -3.15 -7.88 -8.84
CA SER A 18 -2.93 -6.70 -7.99
C SER A 18 -4.26 -6.07 -7.57
N ILE A 19 -5.25 -5.95 -8.46
CA ILE A 19 -6.59 -5.44 -8.12
C ILE A 19 -7.22 -6.33 -7.04
N ALA A 20 -7.22 -7.65 -7.21
CA ALA A 20 -7.77 -8.57 -6.21
C ALA A 20 -7.06 -8.43 -4.85
N PHE A 21 -5.75 -8.21 -4.85
CA PHE A 21 -5.01 -7.96 -3.60
C PHE A 21 -5.40 -6.62 -2.96
N TYR A 22 -5.33 -5.51 -3.69
CA TYR A 22 -5.54 -4.19 -3.11
C TYR A 22 -7.03 -3.92 -2.80
N GLN A 23 -7.96 -4.43 -3.60
CA GLN A 23 -9.40 -4.26 -3.36
C GLN A 23 -9.96 -5.34 -2.44
N ASP A 24 -9.88 -6.61 -2.82
CA ASP A 24 -10.60 -7.67 -2.11
C ASP A 24 -9.91 -8.05 -0.79
N LYS A 25 -8.57 -8.05 -0.78
CA LYS A 25 -7.83 -8.37 0.45
C LYS A 25 -7.62 -7.14 1.32
N LEU A 26 -7.02 -6.07 0.81
CA LEU A 26 -6.76 -4.86 1.59
C LEU A 26 -7.98 -3.98 1.83
N GLY A 27 -9.07 -4.17 1.08
CA GLY A 27 -10.31 -3.42 1.25
C GLY A 27 -10.28 -2.01 0.66
N LEU A 28 -9.33 -1.71 -0.24
CA LEU A 28 -9.27 -0.40 -0.88
C LEU A 28 -10.37 -0.25 -1.93
N LEU A 29 -10.87 0.97 -2.10
CA LEU A 29 -11.95 1.25 -3.04
C LEU A 29 -11.41 1.77 -4.37
N PRO A 30 -11.96 1.34 -5.52
CA PRO A 30 -11.65 1.94 -6.81
C PRO A 30 -12.01 3.43 -6.83
N ALA A 31 -11.15 4.23 -7.45
CA ALA A 31 -11.45 5.61 -7.81
C ALA A 31 -11.86 5.70 -9.28
N PHE A 32 -10.96 5.30 -10.20
CA PHE A 32 -11.21 5.30 -11.64
C PHE A 32 -10.21 4.41 -12.39
N ASP A 33 -10.60 4.01 -13.61
CA ASP A 33 -9.80 3.16 -14.49
C ASP A 33 -9.12 3.95 -15.61
N PHE A 34 -8.00 3.43 -16.10
CA PHE A 34 -7.41 3.79 -17.37
C PHE A 34 -7.72 2.71 -18.41
N ILE A 35 -8.46 3.11 -19.44
CA ILE A 35 -8.93 2.23 -20.51
C ILE A 35 -8.39 2.78 -21.84
N ASN A 36 -7.82 1.91 -22.67
CA ASN A 36 -7.30 2.30 -23.98
C ASN A 36 -8.43 2.36 -25.04
N ASP A 37 -8.11 2.80 -26.27
CA ASP A 37 -9.08 2.90 -27.37
C ASP A 37 -9.72 1.56 -27.78
N LYS A 38 -9.15 0.43 -27.34
CA LYS A 38 -9.67 -0.92 -27.59
C LYS A 38 -10.59 -1.42 -26.48
N GLY A 39 -10.82 -0.62 -25.43
CA GLY A 39 -11.64 -0.99 -24.28
C GLY A 39 -10.90 -1.83 -23.24
N GLU A 40 -9.58 -1.95 -23.32
CA GLU A 40 -8.79 -2.74 -22.38
C GLU A 40 -8.31 -1.87 -21.22
N ARG A 41 -8.56 -2.32 -19.97
CA ARG A 41 -8.00 -1.69 -18.77
C ARG A 41 -6.50 -1.93 -18.74
N PHE A 42 -5.73 -0.86 -18.59
CA PHE A 42 -4.26 -0.93 -18.44
C PHE A 42 -3.76 -0.28 -17.15
N GLY A 43 -4.63 0.40 -16.41
CA GLY A 43 -4.34 0.84 -15.05
C GLY A 43 -5.58 1.23 -14.26
N ILE A 44 -5.39 1.48 -12.97
CA ILE A 44 -6.47 1.81 -12.01
C ILE A 44 -5.91 2.66 -10.88
N TYR A 45 -6.73 3.58 -10.37
CA TYR A 45 -6.51 4.28 -9.12
C TYR A 45 -7.37 3.69 -8.01
N LEU A 46 -6.78 3.55 -6.83
CA LEU A 46 -7.42 3.06 -5.61
C LEU A 46 -7.28 4.12 -4.52
N HIS A 47 -8.35 4.35 -3.76
CA HIS A 47 -8.34 5.22 -2.59
C HIS A 47 -7.51 4.59 -1.47
N VAL A 48 -6.58 5.35 -0.89
CA VAL A 48 -5.83 4.98 0.31
C VAL A 48 -5.87 6.14 1.30
N GLY A 49 -6.80 6.09 2.25
CA GLY A 49 -7.07 7.24 3.13
C GLY A 49 -7.76 8.40 2.39
N ARG A 50 -7.52 9.64 2.83
CA ARG A 50 -8.34 10.80 2.45
C ARG A 50 -8.12 11.23 1.00
N ARG A 51 -6.96 11.84 0.72
CA ARG A 51 -6.63 12.49 -0.57
C ARG A 51 -5.49 11.80 -1.30
N ASN A 52 -5.25 10.54 -0.94
CA ASN A 52 -4.10 9.76 -1.35
C ASN A 52 -4.57 8.55 -2.16
N PHE A 53 -3.77 8.18 -3.15
CA PHE A 53 -4.10 7.08 -4.06
C PHE A 53 -2.92 6.12 -4.24
N ILE A 54 -3.25 4.87 -4.50
CA ILE A 54 -2.34 3.92 -5.13
C ILE A 54 -2.77 3.82 -6.59
N GLU A 55 -1.84 3.97 -7.52
CA GLU A 55 -2.08 3.71 -8.93
C GLU A 55 -1.29 2.48 -9.39
N LEU A 56 -1.98 1.60 -10.11
CA LEU A 56 -1.41 0.35 -10.62
C LEU A 56 -1.48 0.40 -12.13
N PHE A 57 -0.35 0.16 -12.80
CA PHE A 57 -0.27 0.06 -14.25
C PHE A 57 0.34 -1.27 -14.68
N LYS A 58 -0.31 -1.92 -15.65
CA LYS A 58 0.20 -3.16 -16.23
C LYS A 58 1.54 -2.90 -16.93
N GLY A 59 2.57 -3.67 -16.62
CA GLY A 59 3.87 -3.60 -17.29
C GLY A 59 4.79 -4.74 -16.91
N ASN A 60 6.10 -4.57 -17.11
CA ASN A 60 7.11 -5.53 -16.67
C ASN A 60 7.94 -4.93 -15.50
N PRO A 61 7.69 -5.34 -14.24
CA PRO A 61 8.45 -4.87 -13.09
C PRO A 61 9.94 -5.19 -13.16
N GLU A 62 10.35 -6.26 -13.86
CA GLU A 62 11.76 -6.68 -13.92
C GLU A 62 12.67 -5.65 -14.60
N HIS A 63 12.11 -4.78 -15.45
CA HIS A 63 12.85 -3.69 -16.09
C HIS A 63 13.39 -2.66 -15.09
N PHE A 64 12.90 -2.64 -13.84
CA PHE A 64 13.29 -1.67 -12.82
C PHE A 64 14.31 -2.21 -11.80
N ASN A 65 14.64 -3.50 -11.83
CA ASN A 65 15.42 -4.18 -10.78
C ASN A 65 16.92 -3.86 -10.71
N GLN A 66 17.50 -3.09 -11.65
CA GLN A 66 18.96 -2.96 -11.71
C GLN A 66 19.55 -1.86 -10.80
N LYS A 67 18.77 -0.85 -10.37
CA LYS A 67 19.22 0.26 -9.48
C LYS A 67 18.09 0.91 -8.65
N GLN A 68 17.12 0.13 -8.16
CA GLN A 68 15.97 0.68 -7.42
C GLN A 68 16.33 1.01 -5.96
N ALA A 69 16.18 2.29 -5.55
CA ALA A 69 16.37 2.75 -4.16
C ALA A 69 15.08 2.65 -3.30
N TYR A 70 13.98 2.23 -3.90
CA TYR A 70 12.71 2.02 -3.21
C TYR A 70 12.80 0.85 -2.23
N ARG A 71 12.21 1.01 -1.04
CA ARG A 71 12.29 0.01 0.04
C ARG A 71 10.92 -0.53 0.48
N HIS A 72 9.93 0.34 0.64
CA HIS A 72 8.54 0.04 0.98
C HIS A 72 7.71 1.32 0.94
N PHE A 73 6.40 1.18 1.05
CA PHE A 73 5.50 2.25 1.47
C PHE A 73 4.76 1.85 2.76
N CYS A 74 4.18 2.84 3.42
CA CYS A 74 3.63 2.69 4.76
C CYS A 74 2.16 3.14 4.77
N LEU A 75 1.31 2.33 5.37
CA LEU A 75 -0.11 2.57 5.57
C LEU A 75 -0.37 2.84 7.06
N GLU A 76 -0.86 4.04 7.35
CA GLU A 76 -1.35 4.37 8.68
C GLU A 76 -2.66 3.63 8.97
N VAL A 77 -2.75 3.01 10.15
CA VAL A 77 -3.94 2.29 10.61
C VAL A 77 -4.30 2.69 12.03
N ASP A 78 -5.60 2.75 12.33
CA ASP A 78 -6.09 3.13 13.66
C ASP A 78 -5.92 1.99 14.69
N ASP A 79 -6.12 0.74 14.26
CA ASP A 79 -5.97 -0.47 15.07
C ASP A 79 -5.25 -1.58 14.29
N ILE A 80 -3.96 -1.75 14.60
CA ILE A 80 -3.10 -2.73 13.94
C ILE A 80 -3.46 -4.18 14.29
N GLN A 81 -4.06 -4.42 15.46
CA GLN A 81 -4.46 -5.77 15.86
C GLN A 81 -5.67 -6.21 15.06
N SER A 82 -6.69 -5.34 14.98
CA SER A 82 -7.92 -5.61 14.24
C SER A 82 -7.62 -5.83 12.75
N ILE A 83 -6.92 -4.89 12.11
CA ILE A 83 -6.63 -4.99 10.68
C ILE A 83 -5.73 -6.19 10.36
N ALA A 84 -4.73 -6.50 11.20
CA ALA A 84 -3.88 -7.66 10.95
C ALA A 84 -4.64 -8.97 11.10
N SER A 85 -5.57 -9.06 12.05
CA SER A 85 -6.46 -10.22 12.19
C SER A 85 -7.36 -10.36 10.96
N GLU A 86 -8.03 -9.30 10.54
CA GLU A 86 -8.91 -9.27 9.38
C GLU A 86 -8.18 -9.69 8.10
N LEU A 87 -7.03 -9.09 7.81
CA LEU A 87 -6.24 -9.41 6.62
C LEU A 87 -5.75 -10.87 6.61
N ARG A 88 -5.40 -11.44 7.76
CA ARG A 88 -5.08 -12.88 7.88
C ARG A 88 -6.28 -13.75 7.51
N THR A 89 -7.50 -13.39 7.91
CA THR A 89 -8.71 -14.12 7.49
C THR A 89 -8.96 -14.06 5.98
N ARG A 90 -8.47 -13.00 5.31
CA ARG A 90 -8.49 -12.84 3.85
C ARG A 90 -7.31 -13.50 3.14
N GLY A 91 -6.50 -14.29 3.86
CA GLY A 91 -5.37 -15.02 3.30
C GLY A 91 -4.17 -14.13 2.95
N VAL A 92 -4.00 -12.99 3.63
CA VAL A 92 -2.79 -12.17 3.55
C VAL A 92 -1.80 -12.65 4.59
N ASP A 93 -0.56 -12.92 4.18
CA ASP A 93 0.53 -13.19 5.10
C ASP A 93 1.00 -11.87 5.73
N ILE A 94 0.95 -11.81 7.06
CA ILE A 94 1.31 -10.62 7.84
C ILE A 94 2.21 -11.03 8.99
N SER A 95 3.35 -10.35 9.07
CA SER A 95 4.32 -10.55 10.14
C SER A 95 3.71 -10.37 11.54
N GLU A 96 4.42 -10.82 12.56
CA GLU A 96 4.12 -10.43 13.93
C GLU A 96 4.12 -8.90 14.08
N ILE A 97 3.24 -8.40 14.94
CA ILE A 97 3.16 -6.98 15.30
C ILE A 97 4.27 -6.68 16.31
N LYS A 98 5.03 -5.61 16.06
CA LYS A 98 6.19 -5.22 16.89
C LYS A 98 6.19 -3.73 17.17
N MET A 99 6.74 -3.34 18.30
CA MET A 99 7.00 -1.93 18.60
C MET A 99 8.28 -1.49 17.88
N GLY A 100 8.19 -0.45 17.06
CA GLY A 100 9.31 0.20 16.40
C GLY A 100 10.13 1.08 17.34
N SER A 101 11.37 1.38 16.95
CA SER A 101 12.25 2.32 17.68
C SER A 101 11.81 3.78 17.56
N ASP A 102 10.79 4.04 16.74
CA ASP A 102 10.06 5.29 16.65
C ASP A 102 8.87 5.36 17.62
N ASN A 103 8.65 4.35 18.47
CA ASN A 103 7.51 4.18 19.36
C ASN A 103 6.16 4.08 18.62
N SER A 104 6.13 3.43 17.47
CA SER A 104 4.89 3.09 16.77
C SER A 104 4.76 1.57 16.63
N TRP A 105 3.54 1.06 16.56
CA TRP A 105 3.35 -0.36 16.22
C TRP A 105 3.51 -0.56 14.72
N GLN A 106 4.16 -1.66 14.33
CA GLN A 106 4.38 -2.02 12.94
C GLN A 106 4.09 -3.50 12.67
N ALA A 107 3.61 -3.79 11.46
CA ALA A 107 3.50 -5.12 10.89
C ALA A 107 3.76 -5.03 9.38
N TRP A 108 4.18 -6.13 8.76
CA TRP A 108 4.66 -6.14 7.38
C TRP A 108 3.93 -7.17 6.55
N LEU A 109 3.66 -6.81 5.29
CA LEU A 109 3.15 -7.68 4.25
C LEU A 109 3.80 -7.32 2.89
N SER A 110 3.51 -8.13 1.87
CA SER A 110 3.93 -7.88 0.49
C SER A 110 2.75 -8.01 -0.45
N ASP A 111 2.74 -7.19 -1.50
CA ASP A 111 1.80 -7.36 -2.62
C ASP A 111 2.25 -8.48 -3.59
N PRO A 112 1.45 -8.82 -4.62
CA PRO A 112 1.78 -9.90 -5.55
C PRO A 112 3.11 -9.73 -6.30
N ASP A 113 3.54 -8.49 -6.53
CA ASP A 113 4.80 -8.15 -7.20
C ASP A 113 5.98 -8.01 -6.21
N GLY A 114 5.75 -8.28 -4.92
CA GLY A 114 6.77 -8.23 -3.87
C GLY A 114 7.04 -6.83 -3.31
N ASN A 115 6.20 -5.85 -3.62
CA ASN A 115 6.29 -4.53 -2.98
C ASN A 115 6.01 -4.68 -1.49
N ARG A 116 6.99 -4.30 -0.67
CA ARG A 116 6.85 -4.33 0.78
C ARG A 116 5.91 -3.21 1.26
N ILE A 117 4.99 -3.57 2.15
CA ILE A 117 4.03 -2.66 2.75
C ILE A 117 4.18 -2.76 4.27
N GLU A 118 4.35 -1.61 4.92
CA GLU A 118 4.28 -1.48 6.38
C GLU A 118 2.88 -1.05 6.78
N LEU A 119 2.29 -1.72 7.76
CA LEU A 119 1.15 -1.21 8.53
C LEU A 119 1.71 -0.50 9.76
N HIS A 120 1.25 0.71 10.03
CA HIS A 120 1.80 1.57 11.08
C HIS A 120 0.70 2.19 11.92
N GLN A 121 0.74 1.96 13.23
CA GLN A 121 -0.19 2.59 14.17
C GLN A 121 0.58 3.49 15.12
N TYR A 122 0.21 4.77 15.11
CA TYR A 122 0.79 5.76 16.01
C TYR A 122 0.43 5.47 17.47
N THR A 123 1.41 5.65 18.34
CA THR A 123 1.19 5.79 19.78
C THR A 123 1.30 7.26 20.20
N PRO A 124 0.90 7.63 21.42
CA PRO A 124 1.16 8.97 21.96
C PRO A 124 2.65 9.36 22.01
N LYS A 125 3.56 8.38 21.99
CA LYS A 125 5.02 8.58 22.01
C LYS A 125 5.67 8.43 20.63
N SER A 126 4.88 8.14 19.59
CA SER A 126 5.39 7.98 18.23
C SER A 126 6.16 9.23 17.83
N LYS A 127 7.40 9.08 17.36
CA LYS A 127 8.25 10.19 16.93
C LYS A 127 7.59 10.99 15.82
N GLN A 128 6.89 10.30 14.92
CA GLN A 128 6.13 10.95 13.85
C GLN A 128 4.95 11.74 14.42
N ASN A 129 4.11 11.12 15.25
CA ASN A 129 2.96 11.79 15.88
C ASN A 129 3.38 13.02 16.72
N VAL A 130 4.46 12.90 17.48
CA VAL A 130 5.01 14.01 18.27
C VAL A 130 5.52 15.14 17.37
N SER A 131 6.05 14.83 16.18
CA SER A 131 6.55 15.83 15.22
C SER A 131 5.45 16.58 14.46
N LEU A 132 4.20 16.11 14.52
CA LEU A 132 3.05 16.77 13.88
C LEU A 132 2.45 17.92 14.74
N ARG A 133 2.99 18.13 15.94
CA ARG A 133 2.52 19.15 16.90
C ARG A 133 3.30 20.45 16.81
#